data_AF-A0A6M2A5L1-F1
#
_entry.id   AF-A0A6M2A5L1-F1
#
_cell.length_a   1.000
_cell.length_b   1.000
_cell.length_c   1.000
_cell.angle_alpha   90.00
_cell.angle_beta   90.00
_cell.angle_gamma   90.00
#
_symmetry.space_group_name_H-M   'P 1'
#
loop_
_entity.id
_entity.type
_entity.pdbx_description
1 polymer ?
#
loop_
_entity_poly.entity_id
_entity_poly.type
_entity_poly.pdbx_seq_one_letter_code
_entity_poly.pdbx_strand_id
1 'polypeptide(L)'
;MQIVFFGTPSFAATILDSLLSHPFSVVAVVTRPDKPKGRSGKPQFLPVKKLALEKDLPLYQPDKASSEEFAAFLKTLDADLFVLAAYAEILKENVLEIPSKGCINVHASLLPKYRGAAPIQRCLMAGDDISGVTIMKMERKLDAGEILETASTPVPEEMVAGELMEKLSHLGAEALIRVLQRVAQGEQVKGELQDPSLVTLAPKLKPEEGELDLRESSTKLHNQVRGVTPKPGAWIWVEIRGEKKRLLIKKTHSHPSLQGEIGETLSTSPWVIGCGEGGLELLEVQLEGKKALDTPAFLRGIPSTLIHFLNKS
;
A
#
# COMPACT_ATOMS: atom_id res chain seq x y z
N MET A 1 11.04 -4.51 -27.37
CA MET A 1 9.75 -3.91 -27.00
C MET A 1 10.03 -2.67 -26.17
N GLN A 2 9.54 -1.52 -26.61
CA GLN A 2 9.71 -0.20 -26.00
C GLN A 2 8.58 0.07 -25.00
N ILE A 3 8.93 0.45 -23.77
CA ILE A 3 8.00 0.65 -22.66
C ILE A 3 8.14 2.05 -22.09
N VAL A 4 7.01 2.71 -21.87
CA VAL A 4 6.93 3.83 -20.92
C VAL A 4 6.42 3.30 -19.59
N PHE A 5 7.16 3.56 -18.52
CA PHE A 5 6.81 3.12 -17.18
C PHE A 5 6.26 4.27 -16.36
N PHE A 6 5.05 4.13 -15.81
CA PHE A 6 4.43 5.10 -14.91
C PHE A 6 4.43 4.55 -13.49
N GLY A 7 5.00 5.29 -12.55
CA GLY A 7 5.02 4.87 -11.16
C GLY A 7 5.48 5.94 -10.20
N THR A 8 5.26 5.75 -8.91
CA THR A 8 5.67 6.74 -7.90
C THR A 8 6.25 6.14 -6.61
N PRO A 9 5.52 5.30 -5.87
CA PRO A 9 6.01 4.79 -4.58
C PRO A 9 7.05 3.68 -4.74
N SER A 10 7.57 3.18 -3.62
CA SER A 10 8.54 2.07 -3.58
C SER A 10 8.03 0.82 -4.28
N PHE A 11 6.73 0.51 -4.16
CA PHE A 11 6.08 -0.59 -4.88
C PHE A 11 6.38 -0.55 -6.39
N ALA A 12 6.27 0.63 -7.00
CA ALA A 12 6.54 0.83 -8.41
C ALA A 12 8.04 0.83 -8.72
N ALA A 13 8.87 1.33 -7.81
CA ALA A 13 10.32 1.32 -7.98
C ALA A 13 10.88 -0.12 -8.03
N THR A 14 10.39 -1.03 -7.17
CA THR A 14 10.77 -2.45 -7.22
C THR A 14 10.41 -3.09 -8.56
N ILE A 15 9.22 -2.78 -9.08
CA ILE A 15 8.76 -3.30 -10.38
C ILE A 15 9.62 -2.75 -11.53
N LEU A 16 9.94 -1.45 -11.50
CA LEU A 16 10.82 -0.82 -12.48
C LEU A 16 12.22 -1.45 -12.45
N ASP A 17 12.84 -1.63 -11.28
CA ASP A 17 14.18 -2.21 -11.18
C ASP A 17 14.24 -3.64 -11.75
N SER A 18 13.22 -4.45 -11.48
CA SER A 18 13.07 -5.78 -12.09
C SER A 18 12.92 -5.70 -13.61
N LEU A 19 12.11 -4.77 -14.11
CA LEU A 19 11.91 -4.55 -15.54
C LEU A 19 13.22 -4.26 -16.27
N LEU A 20 14.10 -3.46 -15.66
CA LEU A 20 15.42 -3.10 -16.22
C LEU A 20 16.40 -4.28 -16.28
N SER A 21 16.15 -5.35 -15.52
CA SER A 21 16.98 -6.56 -15.50
C SER A 21 16.60 -7.56 -16.61
N HIS A 22 15.64 -7.20 -17.48
CA HIS A 22 15.10 -8.03 -18.56
C HIS A 22 15.31 -7.35 -19.91
N PRO A 23 15.20 -8.07 -21.06
CA PRO A 23 15.45 -7.51 -22.40
C PRO A 23 14.32 -6.60 -22.92
N PHE A 24 13.80 -5.74 -22.06
CA PHE A 24 12.80 -4.72 -22.36
C PHE A 24 13.46 -3.35 -22.36
N SER A 25 13.08 -2.47 -23.29
CA SER A 25 13.64 -1.12 -23.38
C SER A 25 12.71 -0.13 -22.69
N VAL A 26 13.11 0.40 -21.52
CA VAL A 26 12.37 1.47 -20.85
C VAL A 26 12.79 2.81 -21.45
N VAL A 27 11.97 3.36 -22.35
CA VAL A 27 12.28 4.59 -23.11
C VAL A 27 11.90 5.87 -22.35
N ALA A 28 11.02 5.75 -21.36
CA ALA A 28 10.69 6.84 -20.45
C ALA A 28 10.13 6.31 -19.13
N VAL A 29 10.45 7.02 -18.05
CA VAL A 29 9.86 6.86 -16.73
C VAL A 29 9.04 8.10 -16.42
N VAL A 30 7.77 7.92 -16.10
CA VAL A 30 6.84 8.98 -15.71
C VAL A 30 6.52 8.84 -14.23
N THR A 31 6.76 9.88 -13.46
CA THR A 31 6.43 9.92 -12.03
C THR A 31 5.80 11.24 -11.66
N ARG A 32 5.16 11.31 -10.50
CA ARG A 32 4.56 12.57 -10.06
C ARG A 32 5.62 13.61 -9.72
N PRO A 33 5.32 14.91 -9.87
CA PRO A 33 6.14 15.98 -9.33
C PRO A 33 6.44 15.77 -7.84
N ASP A 34 7.65 16.17 -7.44
CA ASP A 34 8.03 16.11 -6.03
C ASP A 34 7.10 17.01 -5.21
N LYS A 35 6.60 16.48 -4.09
CA LYS A 35 5.88 17.29 -3.09
C LYS A 35 6.79 17.52 -1.90
N PRO A 36 6.75 18.69 -1.25
CA PRO A 36 7.45 18.91 0.01
C PRO A 36 7.07 17.79 1.00
N LYS A 37 8.05 17.05 1.53
CA LYS A 37 7.83 15.97 2.49
C LYS A 37 8.74 16.13 3.69
N GLY A 38 8.15 15.98 4.88
CA GLY A 38 8.86 15.85 6.15
C GLY A 38 9.15 17.17 6.87
N ARG A 39 9.55 17.05 8.14
CA ARG A 39 9.93 18.18 9.00
C ARG A 39 11.31 18.77 8.68
N SER A 40 12.12 18.06 7.89
CA SER A 40 13.53 18.41 7.61
C SER A 40 13.72 19.40 6.46
N GLY A 41 12.67 19.71 5.69
CA GLY A 41 12.73 20.67 4.57
C GLY A 41 13.64 20.27 3.39
N LYS A 42 14.36 19.13 3.48
CA LYS A 42 15.20 18.64 2.38
C LYS A 42 14.33 17.98 1.31
N PRO A 43 14.53 18.29 0.01
CA PRO A 43 13.84 17.59 -1.05
C PRO A 43 14.21 16.10 -1.01
N GLN A 44 13.26 15.25 -0.66
CA GLN A 44 13.41 13.80 -0.74
C GLN A 44 12.73 13.34 -2.02
N PHE A 45 13.53 12.90 -2.99
CA PHE A 45 13.01 12.36 -4.25
C PHE A 45 12.09 11.17 -3.98
N LEU A 46 11.02 11.09 -4.77
CA LEU A 46 10.12 9.94 -4.76
C LEU A 46 10.87 8.67 -5.21
N PRO A 47 10.52 7.47 -4.72
CA PRO A 47 11.29 6.25 -4.98
C PRO A 47 11.56 5.96 -6.46
N VAL A 48 10.56 6.12 -7.33
CA VAL A 48 10.73 5.93 -8.79
C VAL A 48 11.67 6.98 -9.39
N LYS A 49 11.54 8.26 -8.99
CA LYS A 49 12.47 9.33 -9.42
C LYS A 49 13.90 9.00 -9.02
N LYS A 50 14.11 8.60 -7.75
CA LYS A 50 15.43 8.24 -7.25
C LYS A 50 16.06 7.14 -8.10
N LEU A 51 15.32 6.05 -8.35
CA LEU A 51 15.79 4.94 -9.17
C LEU A 51 16.08 5.36 -10.62
N ALA A 52 15.19 6.15 -11.23
CA ALA A 52 15.38 6.63 -12.58
C ALA A 52 16.67 7.46 -12.74
N LEU A 53 16.96 8.34 -11.78
CA LEU A 53 18.20 9.11 -11.76
C LEU A 53 19.44 8.22 -11.54
N GLU A 54 19.36 7.23 -10.64
CA GLU A 54 20.46 6.30 -10.36
C GLU A 54 20.79 5.40 -11.56
N LYS A 55 19.81 5.10 -12.41
CA LYS A 55 19.93 4.25 -13.60
C LYS A 55 20.03 5.05 -14.90
N ASP A 56 20.15 6.37 -14.83
CA ASP A 56 20.21 7.30 -15.97
C ASP A 56 19.06 7.11 -16.99
N LEU A 57 17.83 6.94 -16.48
CA LEU A 57 16.63 6.76 -17.30
C LEU A 57 15.99 8.11 -17.65
N PRO A 58 15.45 8.27 -18.88
CA PRO A 58 14.67 9.45 -19.25
C PRO A 58 13.47 9.63 -18.32
N LEU A 59 13.46 10.72 -17.54
CA LEU A 59 12.49 10.95 -16.48
C LEU A 59 11.59 12.16 -16.78
N TYR A 60 10.28 11.97 -16.67
CA TYR A 60 9.27 13.01 -16.88
C TYR A 60 8.34 13.14 -15.67
N GLN A 61 8.02 14.39 -15.30
CA GLN A 61 7.16 14.72 -14.18
C GLN A 61 6.07 15.72 -14.58
N PRO A 62 5.11 15.33 -15.45
CA PRO A 62 4.04 16.22 -15.87
C PRO A 62 3.15 16.57 -14.66
N ASP A 63 2.60 17.79 -14.65
CA ASP A 63 1.56 18.17 -13.69
C ASP A 63 0.27 17.38 -13.91
N LYS A 64 -0.01 17.06 -15.17
CA LYS A 64 -1.13 16.19 -15.61
C LYS A 64 -0.62 15.23 -16.68
N ALA A 65 -0.59 13.94 -16.38
CA ALA A 65 -0.14 12.92 -17.33
C ALA A 65 -1.04 12.79 -18.58
N SER A 66 -2.26 13.33 -18.54
CA SER A 66 -3.16 13.37 -19.70
C SER A 66 -3.44 14.79 -20.22
N SER A 67 -2.50 15.73 -20.04
CA SER A 67 -2.54 16.99 -20.80
C SER A 67 -2.30 16.72 -22.29
N GLU A 68 -2.88 17.54 -23.16
CA GLU A 68 -2.68 17.41 -24.62
C GLU A 68 -1.20 17.52 -25.00
N GLU A 69 -0.48 18.45 -24.37
CA GLU A 69 0.96 18.64 -24.57
C GLU A 69 1.76 17.39 -24.21
N PHE A 70 1.50 16.79 -23.04
CA PHE A 70 2.24 15.61 -22.62
C PHE A 70 1.83 14.36 -23.40
N ALA A 71 0.56 14.23 -23.77
CA ALA A 71 0.10 13.16 -24.66
C ALA A 71 0.74 13.26 -26.06
N ALA A 72 0.88 14.48 -26.61
CA ALA A 72 1.59 14.70 -27.86
C ALA A 72 3.07 14.32 -27.76
N PHE A 73 3.72 14.67 -26.65
CA PHE A 73 5.09 14.23 -26.35
C PHE A 73 5.20 12.70 -26.23
N LEU A 74 4.32 12.04 -25.48
CA LEU A 74 4.33 10.59 -25.32
C LEU A 74 4.24 9.84 -26.67
N LYS A 75 3.52 10.40 -27.65
CA LYS A 75 3.45 9.83 -29.02
C LYS A 75 4.80 9.84 -29.74
N THR A 76 5.69 10.79 -29.46
CA THR A 76 7.00 10.85 -30.11
C THR A 76 7.98 9.81 -29.61
N LEU A 77 7.68 9.17 -28.46
CA LEU A 77 8.50 8.11 -27.88
C LEU A 77 8.34 6.75 -28.58
N ASP A 78 7.32 6.60 -29.44
CA ASP A 78 7.05 5.38 -30.22
C ASP A 78 7.06 4.08 -29.38
N ALA A 79 6.47 4.16 -28.18
CA ALA A 79 6.45 3.03 -27.26
C ALA A 79 5.40 1.99 -27.67
N ASP A 80 5.78 0.71 -27.56
CA ASP A 80 4.88 -0.41 -27.84
C ASP A 80 3.80 -0.55 -26.75
N LEU A 81 4.15 -0.28 -25.49
CA LEU A 81 3.33 -0.58 -24.32
C LEU A 81 3.56 0.44 -23.21
N PHE A 82 2.49 0.83 -22.52
CA PHE A 82 2.60 1.55 -21.25
C PHE A 82 2.37 0.60 -20.08
N VAL A 83 3.29 0.64 -19.10
CA VAL A 83 3.19 -0.13 -17.86
C VAL A 83 2.98 0.83 -16.70
N LEU A 84 1.93 0.60 -15.92
CA LEU A 84 1.61 1.38 -14.74
C LEU A 84 1.76 0.53 -13.48
N ALA A 85 2.33 1.12 -12.45
CA ALA A 85 2.34 0.56 -11.10
C ALA A 85 2.18 1.69 -10.09
N ALA A 86 1.08 1.66 -9.32
CA ALA A 86 0.80 2.65 -8.27
C ALA A 86 0.96 4.12 -8.74
N TYR A 87 0.52 4.42 -9.97
CA TYR A 87 0.45 5.77 -10.51
C TYR A 87 -0.93 6.36 -10.22
N ALA A 88 -1.02 7.24 -9.24
CA ALA A 88 -2.30 7.63 -8.64
C ALA A 88 -3.16 8.62 -9.47
N GLU A 89 -2.75 8.96 -10.70
CA GLU A 89 -3.51 9.83 -11.60
C GLU A 89 -4.23 8.97 -12.64
N ILE A 90 -5.49 9.30 -12.91
CA ILE A 90 -6.29 8.61 -13.92
C ILE A 90 -5.80 9.04 -15.30
N LEU A 91 -5.31 8.09 -16.09
CA LEU A 91 -4.99 8.32 -17.49
C LEU A 91 -6.28 8.38 -18.32
N LYS A 92 -6.39 9.39 -19.17
CA LYS A 92 -7.50 9.55 -20.12
C LYS A 92 -7.22 8.82 -21.43
N GLU A 93 -8.25 8.68 -22.24
CA GLU A 93 -8.26 8.00 -23.54
C GLU A 93 -7.13 8.47 -24.47
N ASN A 94 -6.88 9.78 -24.53
CA ASN A 94 -5.79 10.36 -25.34
C ASN A 94 -4.38 9.84 -24.99
N VAL A 95 -4.20 9.25 -23.81
CA VAL A 95 -2.96 8.57 -23.37
C VAL A 95 -3.11 7.05 -23.47
N LEU A 96 -4.26 6.51 -23.08
CA LEU A 96 -4.51 5.06 -23.07
C LEU A 96 -4.41 4.44 -24.47
N GLU A 97 -4.75 5.20 -25.51
CA GLU A 97 -4.74 4.76 -26.92
C GLU A 97 -3.39 4.99 -27.64
N ILE A 98 -2.40 5.60 -26.98
CA ILE A 98 -1.09 5.87 -27.60
C ILE A 98 -0.33 4.57 -27.95
N PRO A 99 -0.06 3.66 -27.00
CA PRO A 99 0.74 2.47 -27.28
C PRO A 99 -0.05 1.44 -28.10
N SER A 100 0.58 0.91 -29.16
CA SER A 100 -0.05 -0.06 -30.06
C SER A 100 -0.46 -1.38 -29.37
N LYS A 101 0.25 -1.77 -28.30
CA LYS A 101 -0.06 -2.95 -27.47
C LYS A 101 -0.86 -2.61 -26.21
N GLY A 102 -1.27 -1.35 -26.06
CA GLY A 102 -2.14 -0.87 -24.98
C GLY A 102 -1.40 -0.50 -23.68
N CYS A 103 -2.21 -0.30 -22.64
CA CYS A 103 -1.75 0.07 -21.31
C CYS A 103 -2.08 -1.06 -20.33
N ILE A 104 -1.12 -1.48 -19.50
CA ILE A 104 -1.33 -2.48 -18.45
C ILE A 104 -0.99 -1.91 -17.08
N ASN A 105 -1.71 -2.33 -16.05
CA ASN A 105 -1.48 -1.93 -14.67
C ASN A 105 -1.17 -3.14 -13.78
N VAL A 106 -0.19 -2.96 -12.88
CA VAL A 106 0.09 -3.89 -11.77
C VAL A 106 -0.74 -3.45 -10.57
N HIS A 107 -1.86 -4.13 -10.35
CA HIS A 107 -2.79 -3.85 -9.25
C HIS A 107 -2.51 -4.77 -8.06
N ALA A 108 -2.43 -4.21 -6.86
CA ALA A 108 -2.03 -4.95 -5.65
C ALA A 108 -3.23 -5.62 -4.93
N SER A 109 -4.10 -6.27 -5.70
CA SER A 109 -5.11 -7.21 -5.18
C SER A 109 -5.36 -8.34 -6.18
N LEU A 110 -6.12 -9.34 -5.73
CA LEU A 110 -6.76 -10.33 -6.59
C LEU A 110 -8.09 -9.75 -7.10
N LEU A 111 -8.06 -9.14 -8.29
CA LEU A 111 -9.27 -8.59 -8.91
C LEU A 111 -10.28 -9.72 -9.21
N PRO A 112 -11.60 -9.44 -9.14
CA PRO A 112 -12.25 -8.13 -9.00
C PRO A 112 -12.33 -7.54 -7.59
N LYS A 113 -11.82 -8.22 -6.55
CA LYS A 113 -11.81 -7.67 -5.19
C LYS A 113 -10.85 -6.49 -5.08
N TYR A 114 -11.21 -5.51 -4.25
CA TYR A 114 -10.40 -4.37 -3.86
C TYR A 114 -9.97 -3.46 -5.01
N ARG A 115 -10.89 -3.11 -5.92
CA ARG A 115 -10.67 -2.03 -6.89
C ARG A 115 -10.47 -0.70 -6.17
N GLY A 116 -9.42 0.05 -6.51
CA GLY A 116 -9.19 1.39 -5.99
C GLY A 116 -7.81 1.61 -5.39
N ALA A 117 -7.73 2.61 -4.52
CA ALA A 117 -6.47 3.26 -4.14
C ALA A 117 -5.69 2.58 -3.02
N ALA A 118 -6.31 1.69 -2.23
CA ALA A 118 -5.66 1.11 -1.06
C ALA A 118 -5.93 -0.41 -0.87
N PRO A 119 -5.76 -1.24 -1.90
CA PRO A 119 -6.13 -2.66 -1.84
C PRO A 119 -5.41 -3.43 -0.72
N ILE A 120 -4.11 -3.18 -0.55
CA ILE A 120 -3.26 -3.86 0.44
C ILE A 120 -3.80 -3.67 1.85
N GLN A 121 -4.03 -2.41 2.24
CA GLN A 121 -4.51 -2.06 3.56
C GLN A 121 -5.92 -2.60 3.80
N ARG A 122 -6.80 -2.52 2.79
CA ARG A 122 -8.19 -2.95 2.90
C ARG A 122 -8.30 -4.47 3.03
N CYS A 123 -7.45 -5.23 2.34
CA CYS A 123 -7.29 -6.67 2.49
C CYS A 123 -6.91 -7.06 3.93
N LEU A 124 -5.92 -6.37 4.51
CA LEU A 124 -5.51 -6.59 5.91
C LEU A 124 -6.59 -6.19 6.92
N MET A 125 -7.25 -5.05 6.72
CA MET A 125 -8.33 -4.59 7.59
C MET A 125 -9.56 -5.51 7.54
N ALA A 126 -9.78 -6.20 6.42
CA ALA A 126 -10.86 -7.17 6.26
C ALA A 126 -10.56 -8.52 6.93
N GLY A 127 -9.32 -8.79 7.32
CA GLY A 127 -8.95 -10.07 7.92
C GLY A 127 -8.58 -11.16 6.91
N ASP A 128 -8.33 -10.81 5.65
CA ASP A 128 -8.00 -11.80 4.62
C ASP A 128 -6.67 -12.51 4.93
N ASP A 129 -6.63 -13.81 4.67
CA ASP A 129 -5.48 -14.71 4.82
C ASP A 129 -4.68 -14.90 3.51
N ILE A 130 -5.23 -14.41 2.39
CA ILE A 130 -4.63 -14.45 1.06
C ILE A 130 -4.78 -13.08 0.41
N SER A 131 -3.68 -12.60 -0.17
CA SER A 131 -3.66 -11.42 -1.03
C SER A 131 -2.92 -11.76 -2.32
N GLY A 132 -2.69 -10.76 -3.16
CA GLY A 132 -1.99 -10.97 -4.42
C GLY A 132 -1.91 -9.74 -5.28
N VAL A 133 -1.50 -9.98 -6.52
CA VAL A 133 -1.38 -8.99 -7.58
C VAL A 133 -2.16 -9.44 -8.79
N THR A 134 -2.67 -8.47 -9.53
CA THR A 134 -3.29 -8.68 -10.83
C THR A 134 -2.61 -7.78 -11.85
N ILE A 135 -2.13 -8.36 -12.94
CA ILE A 135 -1.77 -7.63 -14.15
C ILE A 135 -3.04 -7.53 -14.98
N MET A 136 -3.51 -6.31 -15.25
CA MET A 136 -4.72 -6.09 -16.04
C MET A 136 -4.49 -5.07 -17.14
N LYS A 137 -5.33 -5.11 -18.17
CA LYS A 137 -5.46 -3.99 -19.10
C LYS A 137 -6.05 -2.79 -18.37
N MET A 138 -5.63 -1.60 -18.78
CA MET A 138 -6.28 -0.37 -18.37
C MET A 138 -7.46 -0.05 -19.26
N GLU A 139 -8.50 0.47 -18.62
CA GLU A 139 -9.71 0.97 -19.28
C GLU A 139 -10.15 2.26 -18.58
N ARG A 140 -11.17 2.92 -19.13
CA ARG A 140 -11.74 4.15 -18.54
C ARG A 140 -12.29 3.92 -17.14
N LYS A 141 -12.89 2.75 -16.88
CA LYS A 141 -13.46 2.41 -15.59
C LYS A 141 -12.34 1.92 -14.66
N LEU A 142 -12.25 2.53 -13.48
CA LEU A 142 -11.23 2.24 -12.47
C LEU A 142 -11.12 0.74 -12.19
N ASP A 143 -9.92 0.22 -12.39
CA ASP A 143 -9.50 -1.17 -12.14
C ASP A 143 -10.48 -2.23 -12.69
N ALA A 144 -11.13 -1.93 -13.82
CA ALA A 144 -12.17 -2.77 -14.39
C ALA A 144 -11.72 -3.60 -15.58
N GLY A 145 -10.49 -3.39 -16.05
CA GLY A 145 -10.05 -4.01 -17.28
C GLY A 145 -9.80 -5.50 -17.17
N GLU A 146 -9.69 -6.13 -18.33
CA GLU A 146 -9.45 -7.56 -18.44
C GLU A 146 -8.19 -7.99 -17.65
N ILE A 147 -8.31 -9.09 -16.92
CA ILE A 147 -7.24 -9.71 -16.13
C ILE A 147 -6.33 -10.50 -17.07
N LEU A 148 -5.04 -10.18 -17.09
CA LEU A 148 -4.03 -10.87 -17.92
C LEU A 148 -3.30 -11.96 -17.14
N GLU A 149 -3.08 -11.70 -15.86
CA GLU A 149 -2.41 -12.63 -14.96
C GLU A 149 -2.73 -12.28 -13.51
N THR A 150 -2.82 -13.29 -12.66
CA THR A 150 -2.89 -13.12 -11.20
C THR A 150 -1.80 -13.95 -10.55
N ALA A 151 -1.34 -13.48 -9.39
CA ALA A 151 -0.46 -14.25 -8.52
C ALA A 151 -0.83 -13.97 -7.07
N SER A 152 -0.95 -15.01 -6.26
CA SER A 152 -1.39 -14.92 -4.87
C SER A 152 -0.26 -15.23 -3.88
N THR A 153 -0.44 -14.78 -2.64
CA THR A 153 0.43 -15.09 -1.52
C THR A 153 -0.40 -15.20 -0.24
N PRO A 154 -0.06 -16.11 0.69
CA PRO A 154 -0.61 -16.07 2.03
C PRO A 154 -0.20 -14.78 2.75
N VAL A 155 -1.08 -14.34 3.65
CA VAL A 155 -0.96 -13.19 4.54
C VAL A 155 -1.00 -13.73 5.97
N PRO A 156 0.18 -13.93 6.60
CA PRO A 156 0.25 -14.28 8.02
C PRO A 156 -0.47 -13.26 8.90
N GLU A 157 -0.99 -13.71 10.03
CA GLU A 157 -1.75 -12.89 10.98
C GLU A 157 -1.02 -11.60 11.38
N GLU A 158 0.26 -11.72 11.73
CA GLU A 158 1.10 -10.61 12.19
C GLU A 158 1.63 -9.69 11.07
N MET A 159 1.36 -10.01 9.80
CA MET A 159 1.91 -9.25 8.67
C MET A 159 1.26 -7.87 8.56
N VAL A 160 2.09 -6.83 8.49
CA VAL A 160 1.63 -5.43 8.34
C VAL A 160 1.64 -4.97 6.88
N ALA A 161 0.91 -3.89 6.57
CA ALA A 161 0.77 -3.38 5.21
C ALA A 161 2.09 -3.01 4.54
N GLY A 162 3.07 -2.54 5.31
CA GLY A 162 4.43 -2.29 4.79
C GLY A 162 5.10 -3.55 4.26
N GLU A 163 5.04 -4.65 5.01
CA GLU A 163 5.64 -5.94 4.66
C GLU A 163 4.89 -6.59 3.50
N LEU A 164 3.55 -6.56 3.53
CA LEU A 164 2.74 -7.06 2.42
C LEU A 164 3.00 -6.26 1.14
N MET A 165 3.14 -4.93 1.22
CA MET A 165 3.48 -4.09 0.06
C MET A 165 4.83 -4.45 -0.55
N GLU A 166 5.86 -4.70 0.26
CA GLU A 166 7.16 -5.16 -0.22
C GLU A 166 7.03 -6.52 -0.93
N LYS A 167 6.38 -7.49 -0.27
CA LYS A 167 6.14 -8.83 -0.84
C LYS A 167 5.38 -8.78 -2.17
N LEU A 168 4.28 -8.01 -2.23
CA LEU A 168 3.48 -7.87 -3.44
C LEU A 168 4.22 -7.10 -4.54
N SER A 169 5.18 -6.22 -4.22
CA SER A 169 5.97 -5.53 -5.24
C SER A 169 6.87 -6.48 -6.02
N HIS A 170 7.48 -7.47 -5.33
CA HIS A 170 8.26 -8.52 -5.98
C HIS A 170 7.37 -9.48 -6.77
N LEU A 171 6.26 -9.93 -6.17
CA LEU A 171 5.28 -10.80 -6.85
C LEU A 171 4.71 -10.14 -8.11
N GLY A 172 4.40 -8.85 -8.03
CA GLY A 172 3.92 -8.02 -9.14
C GLY A 172 4.95 -7.85 -10.24
N ALA A 173 6.23 -7.71 -9.87
CA ALA A 173 7.31 -7.65 -10.83
C ALA A 173 7.42 -8.97 -11.61
N GLU A 174 7.44 -10.11 -10.91
CA GLU A 174 7.50 -11.43 -11.56
C GLU A 174 6.31 -11.69 -12.50
N ALA A 175 5.09 -11.39 -12.04
CA ALA A 175 3.88 -11.53 -12.84
C ALA A 175 3.90 -10.60 -14.08
N LEU A 176 4.35 -9.35 -13.91
CA LEU A 176 4.51 -8.42 -15.01
C LEU A 176 5.47 -8.98 -16.07
N ILE A 177 6.64 -9.48 -15.67
CA ILE A 177 7.63 -10.02 -16.61
C ILE A 177 7.05 -11.17 -17.43
N ARG A 178 6.31 -12.09 -16.82
CA ARG A 178 5.65 -13.21 -17.53
C ARG A 178 4.65 -12.70 -18.57
N VAL A 179 3.85 -11.69 -18.22
CA VAL A 179 2.94 -11.03 -19.19
C VAL A 179 3.74 -10.37 -20.32
N LEU A 180 4.78 -9.60 -20.02
CA LEU A 180 5.58 -8.91 -21.04
C LEU A 180 6.30 -9.87 -21.98
N GLN A 181 6.76 -11.02 -21.49
CA GLN A 181 7.36 -12.07 -22.32
C GLN A 181 6.35 -12.65 -23.32
N ARG A 182 5.12 -12.94 -22.88
CA ARG A 182 4.01 -13.36 -23.74
C ARG A 182 3.69 -12.31 -24.82
N VAL A 183 3.57 -11.04 -24.41
CA VAL A 183 3.33 -9.90 -25.32
C VAL A 183 4.46 -9.73 -26.35
N ALA A 184 5.71 -9.96 -25.94
CA ALA A 184 6.87 -9.87 -26.83
C ALA A 184 6.92 -10.98 -27.88
N GLN A 185 6.37 -12.16 -27.57
CA GLN A 185 6.26 -13.31 -28.49
C GLN A 185 5.10 -13.17 -29.49
N GLY A 186 4.36 -12.05 -29.47
CA GLY A 186 3.25 -11.80 -30.39
C GLY A 186 1.94 -12.44 -29.96
N GLU A 187 1.87 -12.98 -28.73
CA GLU A 187 0.61 -13.48 -28.19
C GLU A 187 -0.38 -12.32 -28.04
N GLN A 188 -1.58 -12.47 -28.59
CA GLN A 188 -2.64 -11.49 -28.35
C GLN A 188 -2.93 -11.47 -26.86
N VAL A 189 -2.75 -10.30 -26.26
CA VAL A 189 -3.07 -10.02 -24.87
C VAL A 189 -4.58 -10.08 -24.70
N LYS A 190 -5.16 -11.28 -24.62
CA LYS A 190 -6.57 -11.49 -24.24
C LYS A 190 -6.59 -11.73 -22.75
N GLY A 191 -7.33 -10.91 -22.01
CA GLY A 191 -7.56 -11.14 -20.60
C GLY A 191 -8.95 -11.68 -20.33
N GLU A 192 -9.15 -12.11 -19.09
CA GLU A 192 -10.43 -12.56 -18.58
C GLU A 192 -11.25 -11.35 -18.11
N LEU A 193 -12.53 -11.30 -18.50
CA LEU A 193 -13.45 -10.29 -18.01
C LEU A 193 -13.70 -10.51 -16.52
N GLN A 194 -13.66 -9.41 -15.76
CA GLN A 194 -13.95 -9.42 -14.34
C GLN A 194 -15.44 -9.64 -14.07
N ASP A 195 -15.78 -10.59 -13.20
CA ASP A 195 -17.15 -10.80 -12.72
C ASP A 195 -17.62 -9.59 -11.87
N PRO A 196 -18.65 -8.84 -12.32
CA PRO A 196 -19.16 -7.68 -11.59
C PRO A 196 -19.72 -7.99 -10.20
N SER A 197 -20.18 -9.22 -9.96
CA SER A 197 -20.78 -9.64 -8.68
C SER A 197 -19.76 -9.82 -7.56
N LEU A 198 -18.49 -10.00 -7.91
CA LEU A 198 -17.38 -10.21 -6.98
C LEU A 198 -16.60 -8.92 -6.67
N VAL A 199 -17.03 -7.77 -7.24
CA VAL A 199 -16.34 -6.49 -7.08
C VAL A 199 -16.47 -5.97 -5.64
N THR A 200 -15.33 -5.68 -5.02
CA THR A 200 -15.27 -4.88 -3.79
C THR A 200 -14.39 -3.66 -4.02
N LEU A 201 -14.60 -2.60 -3.23
CA LEU A 201 -13.87 -1.34 -3.37
C LEU A 201 -12.82 -1.18 -2.26
N ALA A 202 -11.69 -0.60 -2.63
CA ALA A 202 -10.60 -0.24 -1.73
C ALA A 202 -10.38 1.27 -1.73
N PRO A 203 -11.26 2.05 -1.08
CA PRO A 203 -11.11 3.49 -1.02
C PRO A 203 -9.81 3.88 -0.31
N LYS A 204 -9.24 5.02 -0.71
CA LYS A 204 -8.03 5.58 -0.11
C LYS A 204 -8.18 5.71 1.41
N LEU A 205 -7.14 5.38 2.17
CA LEU A 205 -7.14 5.61 3.62
C LEU A 205 -7.11 7.10 3.95
N LYS A 206 -7.85 7.43 5.01
CA LYS A 206 -7.77 8.71 5.69
C LYS A 206 -6.96 8.58 6.98
N PRO A 207 -6.26 9.63 7.44
CA PRO A 207 -5.48 9.59 8.68
C PRO A 207 -6.29 9.19 9.92
N GLU A 208 -7.57 9.53 9.95
CA GLU A 208 -8.49 9.26 11.08
C GLU A 208 -8.84 7.77 11.20
N GLU A 209 -8.65 6.99 10.13
CA GLU A 209 -8.77 5.53 10.16
C GLU A 209 -7.61 4.87 10.93
N GLY A 210 -6.60 5.63 11.34
CA GLY A 210 -5.58 5.17 12.29
C GLY A 210 -6.01 5.27 13.76
N GLU A 211 -7.05 6.03 14.08
CA GLU A 211 -7.52 6.14 15.47
C GLU A 211 -8.22 4.85 15.90
N LEU A 212 -7.73 4.23 16.96
CA LEU A 212 -8.33 3.03 17.53
C LEU A 212 -9.53 3.39 18.41
N ASP A 213 -10.61 2.62 18.26
CA ASP A 213 -11.78 2.65 19.12
C ASP A 213 -11.84 1.35 19.92
N LEU A 214 -11.53 1.41 21.22
CA LEU A 214 -11.44 0.21 22.05
C LEU A 214 -12.81 -0.46 22.30
N ARG A 215 -13.93 0.13 21.85
CA ARG A 215 -15.24 -0.56 21.83
C ARG A 215 -15.30 -1.68 20.81
N GLU A 216 -14.40 -1.70 19.83
CA GLU A 216 -14.32 -2.74 18.82
C GLU A 216 -13.66 -4.01 19.36
N SER A 217 -13.81 -5.12 18.65
CA SER A 217 -13.15 -6.38 19.02
C SER A 217 -11.63 -6.30 18.84
N SER A 218 -10.90 -7.01 19.70
CA SER A 218 -9.44 -7.17 19.62
C SER A 218 -8.97 -7.61 18.22
N THR A 219 -9.70 -8.52 17.56
CA THR A 219 -9.40 -8.96 16.18
C THR A 219 -9.56 -7.84 15.17
N LYS A 220 -10.63 -7.04 15.26
CA LYS A 220 -10.84 -5.89 14.37
C LYS A 220 -9.77 -4.82 14.58
N LEU A 221 -9.39 -4.55 15.83
CA LEU A 221 -8.33 -3.61 16.16
C LEU A 221 -6.96 -4.10 15.70
N HIS A 222 -6.65 -5.38 15.86
CA HIS A 222 -5.43 -5.98 15.32
C HIS A 222 -5.36 -5.85 13.79
N ASN A 223 -6.45 -6.17 13.09
CA ASN A 223 -6.57 -5.99 11.64
C ASN A 223 -6.42 -4.53 11.20
N GLN A 224 -6.99 -3.59 11.98
CA GLN A 224 -6.81 -2.16 11.77
C GLN A 224 -5.33 -1.78 11.92
N VAL A 225 -4.68 -2.14 13.03
CA VAL A 225 -3.27 -1.86 13.31
C VAL A 225 -2.38 -2.34 12.18
N ARG A 226 -2.49 -3.62 11.79
CA ARG A 226 -1.64 -4.18 10.73
C ARG A 226 -1.94 -3.56 9.37
N GLY A 227 -3.21 -3.22 9.08
CA GLY A 227 -3.63 -2.56 7.83
C GLY A 227 -3.16 -1.12 7.69
N VAL A 228 -3.02 -0.36 8.79
CA VAL A 228 -2.56 1.04 8.74
C VAL A 228 -1.07 1.20 9.03
N THR A 229 -0.32 0.12 9.26
CA THR A 229 1.11 0.17 9.59
C THR A 229 1.97 -0.03 8.33
N PRO A 230 2.95 0.85 8.03
CA PRO A 230 3.44 1.95 8.87
C PRO A 230 2.72 3.29 8.67
N LYS A 231 1.86 3.43 7.66
CA LYS A 231 1.16 4.68 7.34
C LYS A 231 -0.33 4.41 7.03
N PRO A 232 -1.26 5.20 7.59
CA PRO A 232 -1.05 6.38 8.46
C PRO A 232 -0.52 6.08 9.88
N GLY A 233 -0.50 4.81 10.29
CA GLY A 233 -0.14 4.34 11.62
C GLY A 233 -1.35 4.31 12.54
N ALA A 234 -1.46 3.25 13.36
CA ALA A 234 -2.51 3.16 14.36
C ALA A 234 -2.12 3.97 15.59
N TRP A 235 -3.09 4.60 16.23
CA TRP A 235 -2.86 5.45 17.39
C TRP A 235 -4.09 5.53 18.29
N ILE A 236 -3.83 5.83 19.56
CA ILE A 236 -4.85 6.08 20.57
C ILE A 236 -4.38 7.20 21.50
N TRP A 237 -5.32 7.91 22.11
CA TRP A 237 -5.02 8.87 23.16
C TRP A 237 -4.84 8.15 24.49
N VAL A 238 -3.82 8.55 25.23
CA VAL A 238 -3.58 8.08 26.60
C VAL A 238 -3.35 9.28 27.52
N GLU A 239 -3.74 9.16 28.77
CA GLU A 239 -3.30 10.06 29.83
C GLU A 239 -2.13 9.42 30.56
N ILE A 240 -1.03 10.16 30.67
CA ILE A 240 0.17 9.76 31.41
C ILE A 240 0.53 10.87 32.38
N ARG A 241 0.44 10.60 33.68
CA ARG A 241 0.69 11.58 34.76
C ARG A 241 -0.13 12.88 34.60
N GLY A 242 -1.41 12.75 34.23
CA GLY A 242 -2.32 13.88 34.02
C GLY A 242 -2.12 14.63 32.68
N GLU A 243 -1.22 14.16 31.80
CA GLU A 243 -1.03 14.76 30.48
C GLU A 243 -1.59 13.84 29.38
N LYS A 244 -2.46 14.40 28.53
CA LYS A 244 -2.95 13.72 27.32
C LYS A 244 -1.84 13.64 26.26
N LYS A 245 -1.49 12.43 25.84
CA LYS A 245 -0.47 12.14 24.82
C LYS A 245 -1.00 11.16 23.79
N ARG A 246 -0.47 11.22 22.57
CA ARG A 246 -0.75 10.21 21.55
C ARG A 246 0.23 9.04 21.67
N LEU A 247 -0.32 7.83 21.73
CA LEU A 247 0.44 6.58 21.65
C LEU A 247 0.20 5.96 20.27
N LEU A 248 1.23 5.86 19.44
CA LEU A 248 1.15 5.05 18.23
C LEU A 248 1.37 3.58 18.59
N ILE A 249 0.59 2.71 17.95
CA ILE A 249 0.66 1.26 18.10
C ILE A 249 1.11 0.69 16.76
N LYS A 250 2.22 -0.05 16.77
CA LYS A 250 2.88 -0.53 15.54
C LYS A 250 2.72 -2.02 15.29
N LYS A 251 2.65 -2.80 16.37
CA LYS A 251 2.47 -4.25 16.32
C LYS A 251 1.60 -4.66 17.49
N THR A 252 0.69 -5.60 17.24
CA THR A 252 -0.24 -6.12 18.23
C THR A 252 -0.50 -7.59 17.98
N HIS A 253 -1.00 -8.29 18.99
CA HIS A 253 -1.59 -9.62 18.84
C HIS A 253 -3.00 -9.62 19.44
N SER A 254 -3.91 -10.40 18.87
CA SER A 254 -5.32 -10.47 19.32
C SER A 254 -5.53 -11.65 20.26
N HIS A 255 -6.23 -11.43 21.38
CA HIS A 255 -6.65 -12.47 22.31
C HIS A 255 -8.19 -12.48 22.45
N PRO A 256 -8.93 -13.11 21.52
CA PRO A 256 -10.40 -13.01 21.46
C PRO A 256 -11.13 -13.60 22.67
N SER A 257 -10.49 -14.52 23.39
CA SER A 257 -11.07 -15.23 24.53
C SER A 257 -10.88 -14.53 25.88
N LEU A 258 -10.05 -13.47 25.95
CA LEU A 258 -9.85 -12.72 27.18
C LEU A 258 -11.06 -11.84 27.49
N GLN A 259 -11.29 -11.60 28.78
CA GLN A 259 -12.37 -10.75 29.29
C GLN A 259 -11.78 -9.65 30.17
N GLY A 260 -12.45 -8.50 30.20
CA GLY A 260 -12.11 -7.37 31.04
C GLY A 260 -12.75 -6.07 30.55
N GLU A 261 -12.50 -4.98 31.25
CA GLU A 261 -13.10 -3.69 30.89
C GLU A 261 -12.34 -3.00 29.75
N ILE A 262 -13.06 -2.20 28.95
CA ILE A 262 -12.48 -1.45 27.83
C ILE A 262 -11.37 -0.51 28.34
N GLY A 263 -10.16 -0.68 27.81
CA GLY A 263 -8.99 0.13 28.18
C GLY A 263 -8.31 -0.27 29.49
N GLU A 264 -8.84 -1.27 30.20
CA GLU A 264 -8.18 -1.86 31.37
C GLU A 264 -6.90 -2.59 30.96
N THR A 265 -5.85 -2.52 31.78
CA THR A 265 -4.67 -3.38 31.59
C THR A 265 -4.94 -4.77 32.18
N LEU A 266 -5.19 -5.77 31.32
CA LEU A 266 -5.49 -7.16 31.71
C LEU A 266 -4.24 -7.94 32.11
N SER A 267 -3.10 -7.59 31.52
CA SER A 267 -1.79 -8.17 31.85
C SER A 267 -0.69 -7.14 31.58
N THR A 268 0.42 -7.22 32.32
CA THR A 268 1.59 -6.33 32.16
C THR A 268 2.80 -7.03 31.53
N SER A 269 2.77 -8.36 31.46
CA SER A 269 3.82 -9.18 30.84
C SER A 269 3.19 -10.48 30.32
N PRO A 270 2.67 -10.53 29.08
CA PRO A 270 2.68 -9.46 28.07
C PRO A 270 1.73 -8.29 28.40
N TRP A 271 1.91 -7.11 27.78
CA TRP A 271 1.00 -5.98 27.99
C TRP A 271 -0.26 -6.16 27.15
N VAL A 272 -1.37 -6.47 27.81
CA VAL A 272 -2.66 -6.70 27.17
C VAL A 272 -3.67 -5.69 27.70
N ILE A 273 -4.42 -5.05 26.80
CA ILE A 273 -5.50 -4.13 27.14
C ILE A 273 -6.87 -4.71 26.77
N GLY A 274 -7.88 -4.46 27.60
CA GLY A 274 -9.25 -4.88 27.33
C GLY A 274 -9.88 -4.09 26.18
N CYS A 275 -10.63 -4.80 25.34
CA CYS A 275 -11.38 -4.25 24.20
C CYS A 275 -12.88 -4.52 24.41
N GLY A 276 -13.73 -4.09 23.47
CA GLY A 276 -15.16 -4.41 23.53
C GLY A 276 -15.41 -5.93 23.50
N GLU A 277 -14.54 -6.66 22.80
CA GLU A 277 -14.46 -8.12 22.83
C GLU A 277 -12.99 -8.56 22.80
N GLY A 278 -12.58 -9.41 23.75
CA GLY A 278 -11.21 -9.90 23.84
C GLY A 278 -10.21 -8.90 24.43
N GLY A 279 -8.93 -9.27 24.38
CA GLY A 279 -7.80 -8.42 24.76
C GLY A 279 -6.88 -8.15 23.57
N LEU A 280 -6.31 -6.95 23.50
CA LEU A 280 -5.31 -6.58 22.50
C LEU A 280 -3.94 -6.50 23.16
N GLU A 281 -3.04 -7.39 22.78
CA GLU A 281 -1.65 -7.34 23.20
C GLU A 281 -0.92 -6.26 22.41
N LEU A 282 -0.22 -5.37 23.10
CA LEU A 282 0.62 -4.35 22.49
C LEU A 282 2.06 -4.85 22.45
N LEU A 283 2.63 -5.00 21.26
CA LEU A 283 3.98 -5.54 21.07
C LEU A 283 5.03 -4.45 20.86
N GLU A 284 4.69 -3.44 20.06
CA GLU A 284 5.55 -2.30 19.77
C GLU A 284 4.71 -1.02 19.77
N VAL A 285 5.16 -0.04 20.57
CA VAL A 285 4.48 1.25 20.73
C VAL A 285 5.43 2.42 20.58
N GLN A 286 4.90 3.59 20.25
CA GLN A 286 5.65 4.84 20.15
C GLN A 286 4.86 5.97 20.78
N LEU A 287 5.33 6.44 21.93
CA LEU A 287 4.80 7.66 22.54
C LEU A 287 5.20 8.89 21.71
N GLU A 288 4.30 9.86 21.62
CA GLU A 288 4.56 11.12 20.92
C GLU A 288 5.89 11.77 21.35
N GLY A 289 6.69 12.18 20.35
CA GLY A 289 8.00 12.78 20.56
C GLY A 289 9.11 11.80 20.95
N LYS A 290 8.82 10.50 21.07
CA LYS A 290 9.78 9.43 21.39
C LYS A 290 10.01 8.48 20.21
N LYS A 291 11.03 7.63 20.34
CA LYS A 291 11.28 6.51 19.42
C LYS A 291 10.28 5.38 19.71
N ALA A 292 10.01 4.55 18.71
CA ALA A 292 9.28 3.32 18.92
C ALA A 292 10.12 2.35 19.76
N LEU A 293 9.47 1.59 20.63
CA LEU A 293 10.08 0.63 21.53
C LEU A 293 9.22 -0.63 21.56
N ASP A 294 9.86 -1.78 21.78
CA ASP A 294 9.15 -2.95 22.28
C ASP A 294 8.48 -2.61 23.61
N THR A 295 7.36 -3.27 23.87
CA THR A 295 6.54 -3.01 25.05
C THR A 295 7.30 -3.21 26.38
N PRO A 296 8.11 -4.29 26.58
CA PRO A 296 8.90 -4.43 27.79
C PRO A 296 9.84 -3.25 28.05
N ALA A 297 10.51 -2.71 27.02
CA ALA A 297 11.37 -1.54 27.13
C ALA A 297 10.59 -0.26 27.42
N PHE A 298 9.41 -0.11 26.81
CA PHE A 298 8.52 1.00 27.09
C PHE A 298 8.06 1.01 28.55
N LEU A 299 7.61 -0.14 29.08
CA LEU A 299 7.08 -0.27 30.44
C LEU A 299 8.14 -0.11 31.55
N ARG A 300 9.43 -0.35 31.26
CA ARG A 300 10.53 0.00 32.18
C ARG A 300 10.65 1.51 32.41
N GLY A 301 10.27 2.33 31.42
CA GLY A 301 10.31 3.79 31.52
C GLY A 301 9.01 4.41 32.03
N ILE A 302 7.87 3.83 31.65
CA ILE A 302 6.53 4.29 32.04
C ILE A 302 5.71 3.06 32.49
N PRO A 303 5.56 2.82 33.80
CA PRO A 303 4.72 1.73 34.30
C PRO A 303 3.29 1.83 33.76
N SER A 304 2.69 0.69 33.43
CA SER A 304 1.32 0.61 32.90
C SER A 304 0.28 1.24 33.83
N THR A 305 0.51 1.21 35.13
CA THR A 305 -0.35 1.84 36.16
C THR A 305 -0.43 3.36 36.05
N LEU A 306 0.48 3.99 35.30
CA LEU A 306 0.48 5.43 35.03
C LEU A 306 -0.14 5.78 33.67
N ILE A 307 -0.69 4.79 32.95
CA ILE A 307 -1.23 4.95 31.60
C ILE A 307 -2.72 4.66 31.66
N HIS A 308 -3.52 5.67 31.33
CA HIS A 308 -4.97 5.52 31.18
C HIS A 308 -5.36 5.70 29.72
N PHE A 309 -6.00 4.70 29.13
CA PHE A 309 -6.45 4.78 27.73
C PHE A 309 -7.69 5.66 27.64
N LEU A 310 -7.62 6.65 26.74
CA LEU A 310 -8.74 7.54 26.45
C LEU A 310 -9.41 7.03 25.18
N ASN A 311 -10.62 6.48 25.34
CA ASN A 311 -11.34 5.95 24.20
C ASN A 311 -11.81 7.06 23.26
N LYS A 312 -12.10 6.69 22.02
CA LYS A 312 -12.64 7.60 21.00
C LYS A 312 -14.00 8.14 21.47
N SER A 313 -14.06 9.45 21.71
CA SER A 313 -15.30 10.17 22.07
C SER A 313 -16.35 10.02 20.99
#